data_AF-A0A258B4E0-F1
#
_entry.id   AF-A0A258B4E0-F1
#
_cell.length_a   1.000
_cell.length_b   1.000
_cell.length_c   1.000
_cell.angle_alpha   90.00
_cell.angle_beta   90.00
_cell.angle_gamma   90.00
#
_symmetry.space_group_name_H-M   'P 1'
#
loop_
_entity.id
_entity.type
_entity.pdbx_description
1 polymer ?
#
loop_
_entity_poly.entity_id
_entity_poly.type
_entity_poly.pdbx_seq_one_letter_code
_entity_poly.pdbx_strand_id
1 'polypeptide(L)'
;MRSIVLLLLSIVSILAQTPASPLATEIRTIIDEYENSVRANTQKLIAAATEEEKNQYRASIPSAGPYATKMMKLVQANLDQPDVVNGVNWLVMGAAGFPEGQEALKMLGTTFADRAGIAEAVKQLEYHGLPAEPVLKAVIEKNTHRDEKAAALYALGAIHFKNFDASADRVSATASKSKALECFQRLYADYEDVTIQGFKLSDSVAKMFFEMTNLQVGCEAPEIEGKDADGVEFKLSDYRGKYVIVIFWGGWCHACHGTLPLMNQAAEQLKDKNAVVIGVNTDIETEAKKALADYNVSFRNVLDNTSSGPNTTLYNLRNFPTLYLIDPKGVIAIKNGSLDAMVAQIFAGK
;
A
#
# COMPACT_ATOMS: atom_id res chain seq x y z
N MET A 1 0.79 6.23 13.31
CA MET A 1 -0.30 7.09 13.82
C MET A 1 -0.96 7.99 12.77
N ARG A 2 -0.44 8.14 11.54
CA ARG A 2 -1.10 8.91 10.46
C ARG A 2 -2.14 8.12 9.64
N SER A 3 -2.25 6.81 9.80
CA SER A 3 -3.10 5.96 8.94
C SER A 3 -4.55 5.78 9.41
N ILE A 4 -4.96 6.36 10.54
CA ILE A 4 -6.32 6.18 11.09
C ILE A 4 -7.22 7.41 10.83
N VAL A 5 -6.66 8.56 10.42
CA VAL A 5 -7.39 9.84 10.38
C VAL A 5 -8.03 10.14 9.01
N LEU A 6 -7.73 9.38 7.96
CA LEU A 6 -8.14 9.71 6.58
C LEU A 6 -9.39 8.99 6.07
N LEU A 7 -10.11 8.21 6.89
CA LEU A 7 -11.22 7.37 6.42
C LEU A 7 -12.64 7.95 6.63
N LEU A 8 -12.79 9.23 7.01
CA LEU A 8 -14.09 9.77 7.48
C LEU A 8 -14.66 10.95 6.68
N LEU A 9 -14.42 11.05 5.37
CA LEU A 9 -15.09 12.04 4.54
C LEU A 9 -15.53 11.45 3.19
N SER A 10 -16.78 11.00 3.13
CA SER A 10 -17.48 10.68 1.87
C SER A 10 -18.84 11.38 1.87
N ILE A 11 -19.05 12.17 0.82
CA ILE A 11 -20.20 13.05 0.58
C ILE A 11 -21.45 12.25 0.23
N VAL A 12 -22.58 12.61 0.85
CA VAL A 12 -23.91 12.06 0.57
C VAL A 12 -24.39 12.51 -0.81
N SER A 13 -24.54 11.56 -1.74
CA SER A 13 -25.32 11.76 -2.97
C SER A 13 -26.76 11.30 -2.73
N ILE A 14 -27.71 12.23 -2.88
CA ILE A 14 -29.13 12.00 -2.66
C ILE A 14 -29.72 11.37 -3.94
N LEU A 15 -29.85 10.05 -3.93
CA LEU A 15 -30.88 9.33 -4.71
C LEU A 15 -31.96 8.91 -3.72
N ALA A 16 -33.22 8.95 -4.13
CA ALA A 16 -34.38 8.66 -3.29
C ALA A 16 -34.22 7.29 -2.59
N GLN A 17 -33.83 7.33 -1.31
CA GLN A 17 -33.64 6.14 -0.49
C GLN A 17 -35.02 5.57 -0.16
N THR A 18 -35.25 4.31 -0.50
CA THR A 18 -36.24 3.48 0.18
C THR A 18 -36.06 3.65 1.69
N PRO A 19 -37.16 3.81 2.47
CA PRO A 19 -37.04 4.00 3.91
C PRO A 19 -36.26 2.83 4.52
N ALA A 20 -35.28 3.15 5.34
CA ALA A 20 -34.44 2.15 6.00
C ALA A 20 -35.31 1.20 6.83
N SER A 21 -35.00 -0.10 6.80
CA SER A 21 -35.70 -1.05 7.66
C SER A 21 -35.47 -0.73 9.14
N PRO A 22 -36.32 -1.23 10.05
CA PRO A 22 -36.09 -1.10 11.49
C PRO A 22 -34.70 -1.62 11.90
N LEU A 23 -34.26 -2.76 11.36
CA LEU A 23 -32.94 -3.33 11.63
C LEU A 23 -31.81 -2.42 11.12
N ALA A 24 -31.92 -1.89 9.90
CA ALA A 24 -30.93 -0.97 9.35
C ALA A 24 -30.81 0.31 10.22
N THR A 25 -31.93 0.79 10.76
CA THR A 25 -31.97 1.95 11.65
C THR A 25 -31.29 1.66 12.99
N GLU A 26 -31.55 0.48 13.58
CA GLU A 26 -30.93 0.06 14.83
C GLU A 26 -29.42 -0.14 14.70
N ILE A 27 -28.97 -0.81 13.62
CA ILE A 27 -27.55 -0.95 13.28
C ILE A 27 -26.92 0.43 13.15
N ARG A 28 -27.52 1.34 12.37
CA ARG A 28 -26.99 2.69 12.17
C ARG A 28 -26.92 3.47 13.48
N THR A 29 -27.89 3.32 14.37
CA THR A 29 -27.88 4.00 15.69
C THR A 29 -26.67 3.55 16.51
N ILE A 30 -26.35 2.26 16.55
CA ILE A 30 -25.16 1.76 17.28
C ILE A 30 -23.87 2.36 16.69
N ILE A 31 -23.78 2.40 15.35
CA ILE A 31 -22.62 2.94 14.64
C ILE A 31 -22.48 4.45 14.90
N ASP A 32 -23.56 5.20 14.74
CA ASP A 32 -23.58 6.66 14.94
C ASP A 32 -23.26 7.04 16.39
N GLU A 33 -23.78 6.28 17.37
CA GLU A 33 -23.45 6.47 18.80
C GLU A 33 -21.94 6.33 19.03
N TYR A 34 -21.33 5.27 18.48
CA TYR A 34 -19.89 5.05 18.57
C TYR A 34 -19.08 6.13 17.85
N GLU A 35 -19.35 6.35 16.56
CA GLU A 35 -18.56 7.24 15.71
C GLU A 35 -18.65 8.70 16.14
N ASN A 36 -19.84 9.18 16.53
CA ASN A 36 -19.99 10.55 17.02
C ASN A 36 -19.22 10.74 18.33
N SER A 37 -19.21 9.73 19.21
CA SER A 37 -18.44 9.78 20.46
C SER A 37 -16.93 9.75 20.21
N VAL A 38 -16.44 8.91 19.30
CA VAL A 38 -15.03 8.91 18.87
C VAL A 38 -14.65 10.25 18.27
N ARG A 39 -15.47 10.80 17.37
CA ARG A 39 -15.22 12.08 16.68
C ARG A 39 -15.14 13.23 17.68
N ALA A 40 -16.12 13.35 18.57
CA ALA A 40 -16.16 14.42 19.57
C ALA A 40 -14.94 14.41 20.49
N ASN A 41 -14.48 13.23 20.92
CA ASN A 41 -13.31 13.10 21.79
C ASN A 41 -11.99 13.29 21.04
N THR A 42 -11.91 12.84 19.78
CA THR A 42 -10.74 13.04 18.92
C THR A 42 -10.54 14.52 18.56
N GLN A 43 -11.61 15.27 18.33
CA GLN A 43 -11.52 16.73 18.11
C GLN A 43 -10.96 17.46 19.32
N LYS A 44 -11.36 17.07 20.54
CA LYS A 44 -10.77 17.61 21.79
C LYS A 44 -9.28 17.28 21.90
N LEU A 45 -8.89 16.05 21.56
CA LEU A 45 -7.49 15.63 21.52
C LEU A 45 -6.64 16.47 20.56
N ILE A 46 -7.16 16.76 19.36
CA ILE A 46 -6.46 17.57 18.36
C ILE A 46 -6.32 19.02 18.84
N ALA A 47 -7.34 19.56 19.51
CA ALA A 47 -7.35 20.93 20.02
C ALA A 47 -6.53 21.14 21.31
N ALA A 48 -6.12 20.06 21.99
CA ALA A 48 -5.41 20.12 23.26
C ALA A 48 -4.02 20.77 23.13
N ALA A 49 -3.73 21.73 24.00
CA ALA A 49 -2.49 22.49 23.99
C ALA A 49 -1.35 21.77 24.72
N THR A 50 -1.69 20.89 25.67
CA THR A 50 -0.72 20.21 26.54
C THR A 50 -0.78 18.69 26.40
N GLU A 51 0.32 17.99 26.71
CA GLU A 51 0.31 16.51 26.73
C GLU A 51 -0.59 15.94 27.84
N GLU A 52 -0.79 16.67 28.94
CA GLU A 52 -1.71 16.28 30.01
C GLU A 52 -3.15 16.19 29.48
N GLU A 53 -3.62 17.25 28.80
CA GLU A 53 -4.93 17.29 28.14
C GLU A 53 -5.05 16.22 27.05
N LYS A 54 -3.99 16.03 26.25
CA LYS A 54 -3.98 14.97 25.24
C LYS A 54 -4.13 13.59 25.87
N ASN A 55 -3.46 13.31 26.98
CA ASN A 55 -3.59 12.03 27.67
C ASN A 55 -5.00 11.82 28.24
N GLN A 56 -5.60 12.86 28.80
CA GLN A 56 -6.99 12.82 29.27
C GLN A 56 -7.98 12.54 28.13
N TYR A 57 -7.86 13.24 26.99
CA TYR A 57 -8.77 13.03 25.85
C TYR A 57 -8.52 11.71 25.13
N ARG A 58 -7.28 11.21 25.07
CA ARG A 58 -6.99 9.84 24.59
C ARG A 58 -7.77 8.81 25.41
N ALA A 59 -7.78 8.95 26.74
CA ALA A 59 -8.51 8.06 27.62
C ALA A 59 -10.04 8.19 27.51
N SER A 60 -10.55 9.31 26.99
CA SER A 60 -12.00 9.54 26.81
C SER A 60 -12.55 9.04 25.48
N ILE A 61 -11.70 8.65 24.52
CA ILE A 61 -12.14 8.01 23.27
C ILE A 61 -12.72 6.64 23.63
N PRO A 62 -14.01 6.37 23.31
CA PRO A 62 -14.63 5.11 23.69
C PRO A 62 -13.98 3.93 22.96
N SER A 63 -13.85 2.81 23.69
CA SER A 63 -13.51 1.53 23.08
C SER A 63 -14.68 1.03 22.22
N ALA A 64 -14.38 0.37 21.09
CA ALA A 64 -15.41 -0.25 20.26
C ALA A 64 -16.05 -1.49 20.92
N GLY A 65 -15.40 -2.10 21.92
CA GLY A 65 -15.82 -3.36 22.54
C GLY A 65 -17.29 -3.42 22.97
N PRO A 66 -17.79 -2.49 23.82
CA PRO A 66 -19.20 -2.50 24.23
C PRO A 66 -20.20 -2.38 23.06
N TYR A 67 -19.85 -1.59 22.04
CA TYR A 67 -20.65 -1.43 20.83
C TYR A 67 -20.60 -2.69 19.97
N ALA A 68 -19.45 -3.37 19.92
CA ALA A 68 -19.26 -4.64 19.24
C ALA A 68 -20.10 -5.76 19.86
N THR A 69 -20.15 -5.84 21.20
CA THR A 69 -21.03 -6.78 21.90
C THR A 69 -22.51 -6.53 21.59
N LYS A 70 -22.95 -5.26 21.56
CA LYS A 70 -24.33 -4.87 21.20
C LYS A 70 -24.63 -5.24 19.75
N MET A 71 -23.73 -4.89 18.83
CA MET A 71 -23.86 -5.19 17.40
C MET A 71 -23.89 -6.69 17.12
N MET A 72 -23.02 -7.48 17.75
CA MET A 72 -22.98 -8.94 17.52
C MET A 72 -24.27 -9.62 17.97
N LYS A 73 -24.86 -9.20 19.09
CA LYS A 73 -26.18 -9.72 19.52
C LYS A 73 -27.25 -9.43 18.47
N LEU A 74 -27.24 -8.22 17.91
CA LEU A 74 -28.18 -7.82 16.87
C LEU A 74 -27.97 -8.63 15.59
N VAL A 75 -26.72 -8.86 15.19
CA VAL A 75 -26.37 -9.69 14.04
C VAL A 75 -26.87 -11.13 14.22
N GLN A 76 -26.55 -11.75 15.36
CA GLN A 76 -26.93 -13.14 15.65
C GLN A 76 -28.45 -13.36 15.68
N ALA A 77 -29.22 -12.36 16.07
CA ALA A 77 -30.68 -12.42 16.11
C ALA A 77 -31.35 -12.24 14.74
N ASN A 78 -30.63 -11.80 13.70
CA ASN A 78 -31.22 -11.36 12.43
C ASN A 78 -30.48 -11.85 11.18
N LEU A 79 -29.86 -13.04 11.23
CA LEU A 79 -29.00 -13.58 10.15
C LEU A 79 -29.69 -13.74 8.79
N ASP A 80 -31.02 -13.85 8.78
CA ASP A 80 -31.86 -13.98 7.60
C ASP A 80 -32.17 -12.63 6.93
N GLN A 81 -32.14 -11.53 7.69
CA GLN A 81 -32.48 -10.19 7.20
C GLN A 81 -31.35 -9.60 6.33
N PRO A 82 -31.65 -9.04 5.15
CA PRO A 82 -30.63 -8.47 4.26
C PRO A 82 -29.75 -7.38 4.91
N ASP A 83 -30.35 -6.50 5.71
CA ASP A 83 -29.66 -5.35 6.29
C ASP A 83 -28.65 -5.71 7.38
N VAL A 84 -28.68 -6.95 7.88
CA VAL A 84 -27.76 -7.43 8.93
C VAL A 84 -26.30 -7.36 8.49
N VAL A 85 -26.06 -7.41 7.17
CA VAL A 85 -24.73 -7.31 6.56
C VAL A 85 -24.00 -6.03 6.96
N ASN A 86 -24.73 -4.93 7.18
CA ASN A 86 -24.14 -3.66 7.62
C ASN A 86 -23.50 -3.77 9.02
N GLY A 87 -24.11 -4.56 9.91
CA GLY A 87 -23.56 -4.84 11.24
C GLY A 87 -22.32 -5.72 11.17
N VAL A 88 -22.31 -6.73 10.29
CA VAL A 88 -21.14 -7.59 10.04
C VAL A 88 -19.99 -6.77 9.49
N ASN A 89 -20.24 -5.91 8.49
CA ASN A 89 -19.22 -5.02 7.91
C ASN A 89 -18.60 -4.12 8.99
N TRP A 90 -19.42 -3.50 9.83
CA TRP A 90 -18.92 -2.65 10.91
C TRP A 90 -18.12 -3.45 11.94
N LEU A 91 -18.53 -4.66 12.30
CA LEU A 91 -17.77 -5.52 13.22
C LEU A 91 -16.41 -5.90 12.65
N VAL A 92 -16.36 -6.28 11.38
CA VAL A 92 -15.12 -6.64 10.68
C VAL A 92 -14.18 -5.43 10.64
N MET A 93 -14.66 -4.25 10.23
CA MET A 93 -13.78 -3.08 10.04
C MET A 93 -13.49 -2.30 11.33
N GLY A 94 -14.53 -2.01 12.12
CA GLY A 94 -14.47 -1.14 13.29
C GLY A 94 -14.14 -1.86 14.60
N ALA A 95 -14.34 -3.19 14.67
CA ALA A 95 -14.15 -3.98 15.88
C ALA A 95 -13.19 -5.18 15.70
N ALA A 96 -12.33 -5.16 14.68
CA ALA A 96 -11.41 -6.25 14.33
C ALA A 96 -10.52 -6.76 15.48
N GLY A 97 -10.16 -5.87 16.41
CA GLY A 97 -9.33 -6.18 17.58
C GLY A 97 -10.08 -6.84 18.74
N PHE A 98 -11.39 -7.02 18.62
CA PHE A 98 -12.26 -7.61 19.65
C PHE A 98 -12.74 -9.02 19.22
N PRO A 99 -13.12 -9.89 20.17
CA PRO A 99 -13.64 -11.22 19.86
C PRO A 99 -14.82 -11.20 18.87
N GLU A 100 -15.70 -10.21 18.98
CA GLU A 100 -16.84 -10.04 18.08
C GLU A 100 -16.42 -9.73 16.64
N GLY A 101 -15.37 -8.93 16.44
CA GLY A 101 -14.83 -8.67 15.10
C GLY A 101 -14.19 -9.91 14.48
N GLN A 102 -13.50 -10.73 15.27
CA GLN A 102 -12.92 -11.99 14.82
C GLN A 102 -14.01 -13.01 14.45
N GLU A 103 -15.07 -13.10 15.24
CA GLU A 103 -16.22 -13.95 14.91
C GLU A 103 -16.95 -13.43 13.67
N ALA A 104 -17.15 -12.11 13.54
CA ALA A 104 -17.74 -11.52 12.35
C ALA A 104 -16.93 -11.81 11.08
N LEU A 105 -15.59 -11.80 11.16
CA LEU A 105 -14.73 -12.20 10.04
C LEU A 105 -14.97 -13.67 9.63
N LYS A 106 -15.09 -14.57 10.61
CA LYS A 106 -15.42 -15.98 10.33
C LYS A 106 -16.82 -16.12 9.73
N MET A 107 -17.81 -15.39 10.25
CA MET A 107 -19.17 -15.34 9.70
C MET A 107 -19.18 -14.83 8.26
N LEU A 108 -18.33 -13.85 7.93
CA LEU A 108 -18.19 -13.31 6.58
C LEU A 108 -17.78 -14.39 5.56
N GLY A 109 -16.90 -15.31 5.94
CA GLY A 109 -16.48 -16.45 5.09
C GLY A 109 -17.41 -17.67 5.14
N THR A 110 -18.42 -17.64 6.00
CA THR A 110 -19.33 -18.78 6.21
C THR A 110 -20.78 -18.36 5.96
N THR A 111 -21.44 -17.79 6.96
CA THR A 111 -22.84 -17.36 6.94
C THR A 111 -23.15 -16.30 5.89
N PHE A 112 -22.21 -15.39 5.61
CA PHE A 112 -22.43 -14.23 4.73
C PHE A 112 -21.64 -14.29 3.42
N ALA A 113 -20.96 -15.40 3.13
CA ALA A 113 -20.04 -15.48 2.00
C ALA A 113 -20.72 -15.25 0.63
N ASP A 114 -22.02 -15.54 0.53
CA ASP A 114 -22.82 -15.40 -0.69
C ASP A 114 -23.70 -14.14 -0.74
N ARG A 115 -23.64 -13.29 0.30
CA ARG A 115 -24.51 -12.13 0.43
C ARG A 115 -23.97 -10.93 -0.35
N ALA A 116 -24.89 -10.09 -0.85
CA ALA A 116 -24.58 -8.76 -1.36
C ALA A 116 -24.31 -7.77 -0.22
N GLY A 117 -23.60 -6.69 -0.53
CA GLY A 117 -23.33 -5.59 0.37
C GLY A 117 -22.10 -5.79 1.25
N ILE A 118 -21.23 -6.76 0.95
CA ILE A 118 -20.00 -7.03 1.72
C ILE A 118 -18.73 -6.43 1.08
N ALA A 119 -18.83 -5.81 -0.10
CA ALA A 119 -17.70 -5.59 -0.98
C ALA A 119 -16.65 -4.67 -0.34
N GLU A 120 -17.14 -3.65 0.35
CA GLU A 120 -16.29 -2.72 1.08
C GLU A 120 -15.50 -3.43 2.18
N ALA A 121 -16.18 -4.17 3.06
CA ALA A 121 -15.54 -4.89 4.15
C ALA A 121 -14.55 -5.95 3.63
N VAL A 122 -14.96 -6.69 2.59
CA VAL A 122 -14.13 -7.70 1.91
C VAL A 122 -12.88 -7.08 1.30
N LYS A 123 -13.01 -5.95 0.59
CA LYS A 123 -11.87 -5.22 0.00
C LYS A 123 -10.84 -4.82 1.06
N GLN A 124 -11.30 -4.35 2.22
CA GLN A 124 -10.43 -3.88 3.30
C GLN A 124 -9.66 -4.99 4.01
N LEU A 125 -10.03 -6.26 3.83
CA LEU A 125 -9.34 -7.40 4.42
C LEU A 125 -7.85 -7.51 4.02
N GLU A 126 -7.44 -6.83 2.95
CA GLU A 126 -6.02 -6.71 2.58
C GLU A 126 -5.14 -6.07 3.66
N TYR A 127 -5.72 -5.26 4.55
CA TYR A 127 -5.02 -4.60 5.66
C TYR A 127 -5.20 -5.29 7.01
N HIS A 128 -6.02 -6.33 7.07
CA HIS A 128 -6.26 -7.03 8.33
C HIS A 128 -5.06 -7.91 8.72
N GLY A 129 -4.66 -7.81 9.99
CA GLY A 129 -3.69 -8.74 10.59
C GLY A 129 -4.27 -10.13 10.91
N LEU A 130 -5.48 -10.42 10.44
CA LEU A 130 -6.21 -11.67 10.66
C LEU A 130 -6.11 -12.57 9.41
N PRO A 131 -6.27 -13.91 9.54
CA PRO A 131 -6.17 -14.84 8.42
C PRO A 131 -7.38 -14.73 7.48
N ALA A 132 -7.39 -13.72 6.62
CA ALA A 132 -8.49 -13.41 5.71
C ALA A 132 -8.56 -14.31 4.47
N GLU A 133 -7.47 -14.99 4.09
CA GLU A 133 -7.42 -15.79 2.85
C GLU A 133 -8.56 -16.84 2.73
N PRO A 134 -8.94 -17.61 3.77
CA PRO A 134 -10.08 -18.52 3.69
C PRO A 134 -11.42 -17.81 3.45
N VAL A 135 -11.61 -16.63 4.05
CA VAL A 135 -12.82 -15.82 3.87
C VAL A 135 -12.91 -15.32 2.44
N LEU A 136 -11.81 -14.76 1.91
CA LEU A 136 -11.74 -14.24 0.56
C LEU A 136 -12.01 -15.34 -0.48
N LYS A 137 -11.42 -16.52 -0.31
CA LYS A 137 -11.71 -17.68 -1.18
C LYS A 137 -13.17 -18.09 -1.11
N ALA A 138 -13.77 -18.15 0.07
CA ALA A 138 -15.18 -18.49 0.22
C ALA A 138 -16.10 -17.50 -0.50
N VAL A 139 -15.81 -16.19 -0.43
CA VAL A 139 -16.57 -15.17 -1.17
C VAL A 139 -16.39 -15.35 -2.68
N ILE A 140 -15.17 -15.59 -3.17
CA ILE A 140 -14.89 -15.83 -4.59
C ILE A 140 -15.67 -17.06 -5.10
N GLU A 141 -15.74 -18.13 -4.30
CA GLU A 141 -16.38 -19.39 -4.68
C GLU A 141 -17.91 -19.33 -4.60
N LYS A 142 -18.46 -18.78 -3.51
CA LYS A 142 -19.89 -18.89 -3.19
C LYS A 142 -20.72 -17.70 -3.66
N ASN A 143 -20.14 -16.51 -3.77
CA ASN A 143 -20.91 -15.30 -4.04
C ASN A 143 -21.31 -15.19 -5.50
N THR A 144 -22.54 -14.75 -5.78
CA THR A 144 -23.02 -14.55 -7.17
C THR A 144 -22.90 -13.10 -7.63
N HIS A 145 -22.62 -12.17 -6.73
CA HIS A 145 -22.54 -10.74 -7.02
C HIS A 145 -21.14 -10.35 -7.49
N ARG A 146 -21.07 -9.55 -8.56
CA ARG A 146 -19.80 -9.16 -9.22
C ARG A 146 -18.90 -8.36 -8.29
N ASP A 147 -19.46 -7.34 -7.63
CA ASP A 147 -18.72 -6.42 -6.77
C ASP A 147 -18.03 -7.16 -5.61
N GLU A 148 -18.69 -8.16 -5.05
CA GLU A 148 -18.22 -8.96 -3.93
C GLU A 148 -17.05 -9.86 -4.34
N LYS A 149 -17.18 -10.52 -5.50
CA LYS A 149 -16.12 -11.35 -6.08
C LYS A 149 -14.91 -10.52 -6.47
N ALA A 150 -15.14 -9.36 -7.07
CA ALA A 150 -14.08 -8.44 -7.47
C ALA A 150 -13.33 -7.90 -6.24
N ALA A 151 -14.05 -7.48 -5.20
CA ALA A 151 -13.45 -7.05 -3.93
C ALA A 151 -12.61 -8.15 -3.30
N ALA A 152 -13.10 -9.40 -3.31
CA ALA A 152 -12.38 -10.53 -2.74
C ALA A 152 -11.12 -10.90 -3.55
N LEU A 153 -11.19 -10.89 -4.88
CA LEU A 153 -10.05 -11.09 -5.77
C LEU A 153 -8.98 -10.01 -5.58
N TYR A 154 -9.42 -8.75 -5.50
CA TYR A 154 -8.55 -7.61 -5.25
C TYR A 154 -7.79 -7.79 -3.92
N ALA A 155 -8.51 -8.03 -2.82
CA ALA A 155 -7.90 -8.17 -1.50
C ALA A 155 -6.97 -9.39 -1.41
N LEU A 156 -7.36 -10.52 -2.00
CA LEU A 156 -6.54 -11.74 -2.01
C LEU A 156 -5.25 -11.55 -2.82
N GLY A 157 -5.36 -10.93 -3.99
CA GLY A 157 -4.22 -10.58 -4.82
C GLY A 157 -3.27 -9.60 -4.11
N ALA A 158 -3.82 -8.59 -3.42
CA ALA A 158 -3.04 -7.64 -2.62
C ALA A 158 -2.30 -8.30 -1.46
N ILE A 159 -2.92 -9.26 -0.75
CA ILE A 159 -2.25 -10.06 0.29
C ILE A 159 -1.08 -10.86 -0.31
N HIS A 160 -1.31 -11.55 -1.42
CA HIS A 160 -0.25 -12.32 -2.08
C HIS A 160 0.87 -11.43 -2.63
N PHE A 161 0.55 -10.24 -3.11
CA PHE A 161 1.53 -9.24 -3.52
C PHE A 161 2.39 -8.78 -2.34
N LYS A 162 1.80 -8.49 -1.17
CA LYS A 162 2.56 -8.14 0.05
C LYS A 162 3.46 -9.27 0.50
N ASN A 163 2.97 -10.52 0.45
CA ASN A 163 3.79 -11.70 0.78
C ASN A 163 4.95 -11.88 -0.19
N PHE A 164 4.74 -11.59 -1.47
CA PHE A 164 5.79 -11.57 -2.48
C PHE A 164 6.85 -10.51 -2.18
N ASP A 165 6.44 -9.27 -1.91
CA ASP A 165 7.34 -8.14 -1.61
C ASP A 165 8.15 -8.36 -0.33
N ALA A 166 7.57 -9.05 0.66
CA ALA A 166 8.21 -9.37 1.94
C ALA A 166 9.00 -10.69 1.95
N SER A 167 9.00 -11.48 0.88
CA SER A 167 9.63 -12.81 0.85
C SER A 167 11.15 -12.73 0.92
N ALA A 168 11.76 -13.43 1.86
CA ALA A 168 13.21 -13.52 2.00
C ALA A 168 13.87 -14.53 1.03
N ASP A 169 13.08 -15.45 0.45
CA ASP A 169 13.57 -16.48 -0.45
C ASP A 169 12.79 -16.51 -1.78
N ARG A 170 13.47 -17.01 -2.82
CA ARG A 170 12.95 -17.01 -4.19
C ARG A 170 11.76 -17.95 -4.38
N VAL A 171 11.67 -19.05 -3.63
CA VAL A 171 10.60 -20.05 -3.79
C VAL A 171 9.29 -19.46 -3.28
N SER A 172 9.29 -18.91 -2.07
CA SER A 172 8.14 -18.22 -1.47
C SER A 172 7.71 -17.00 -2.28
N ALA A 173 8.68 -16.22 -2.77
CA ALA A 173 8.42 -15.07 -3.64
C ALA A 173 7.72 -15.51 -4.94
N THR A 174 8.23 -16.54 -5.62
CA THR A 174 7.68 -17.02 -6.89
C THR A 174 6.25 -17.57 -6.71
N ALA A 175 6.01 -18.32 -5.64
CA ALA A 175 4.69 -18.84 -5.33
C ALA A 175 3.67 -17.71 -5.04
N SER A 176 4.06 -16.73 -4.22
CA SER A 176 3.20 -15.60 -3.86
C SER A 176 2.91 -14.70 -5.07
N LYS A 177 3.93 -14.40 -5.89
CA LYS A 177 3.77 -13.67 -7.14
C LYS A 177 2.79 -14.35 -8.09
N SER A 178 2.89 -15.67 -8.25
CA SER A 178 2.00 -16.42 -9.15
C SER A 178 0.53 -16.32 -8.70
N LYS A 179 0.26 -16.48 -7.41
CA LYS A 179 -1.10 -16.33 -6.84
C LYS A 179 -1.63 -14.90 -6.97
N ALA A 180 -0.79 -13.90 -6.75
CA ALA A 180 -1.17 -12.50 -6.92
C ALA A 180 -1.54 -12.18 -8.37
N LEU A 181 -0.71 -12.63 -9.32
CA LEU A 181 -0.96 -12.45 -10.75
C LEU A 181 -2.25 -13.15 -11.20
N GLU A 182 -2.53 -14.37 -10.72
CA GLU A 182 -3.80 -15.05 -11.02
C GLU A 182 -5.01 -14.23 -10.58
N CYS A 183 -4.98 -13.70 -9.36
CA CYS A 183 -6.07 -12.86 -8.84
C CYS A 183 -6.26 -11.59 -9.67
N PHE A 184 -5.17 -10.90 -10.00
CA PHE A 184 -5.23 -9.65 -10.77
C PHE A 184 -5.63 -9.89 -12.22
N GLN A 185 -5.17 -10.96 -12.86
CA GLN A 185 -5.59 -11.33 -14.21
C GLN A 185 -7.08 -11.63 -14.27
N ARG A 186 -7.63 -12.36 -13.29
CA ARG A 186 -9.07 -12.59 -13.18
C ARG A 186 -9.84 -11.29 -12.92
N LEU A 187 -9.30 -10.41 -12.07
CA LEU A 187 -9.89 -9.09 -11.84
C LEU A 187 -9.99 -8.27 -13.13
N TYR A 188 -8.93 -8.24 -13.94
CA TYR A 188 -8.94 -7.58 -15.25
C TYR A 188 -9.89 -8.24 -16.24
N ALA A 189 -9.90 -9.57 -16.33
CA ALA A 189 -10.69 -10.28 -17.32
C ALA A 189 -12.20 -10.17 -17.07
N ASP A 190 -12.62 -10.29 -15.81
CA ASP A 190 -14.03 -10.49 -15.46
C ASP A 190 -14.67 -9.26 -14.77
N TYR A 191 -13.85 -8.36 -14.21
CA TYR A 191 -14.30 -7.30 -13.29
C TYR A 191 -13.59 -5.96 -13.52
N GLU A 192 -13.11 -5.68 -14.74
CA GLU A 192 -12.38 -4.45 -15.04
C GLU A 192 -13.17 -3.19 -14.64
N ASP A 193 -14.47 -3.16 -14.93
CA ASP A 193 -15.39 -2.04 -14.70
C ASP A 193 -15.77 -1.83 -13.24
N VAL A 194 -15.49 -2.79 -12.35
CA VAL A 194 -15.97 -2.75 -10.97
C VAL A 194 -15.30 -1.64 -10.18
N THR A 195 -16.14 -0.85 -9.52
CA THR A 195 -15.76 0.29 -8.70
C THR A 195 -16.32 0.12 -7.29
N ILE A 196 -15.45 0.13 -6.28
CA ILE A 196 -15.85 0.06 -4.87
C ILE A 196 -15.52 1.39 -4.21
N GLN A 197 -16.52 2.06 -3.63
CA GLN A 197 -16.40 3.40 -3.03
C GLN A 197 -15.78 4.46 -3.97
N GLY A 198 -16.09 4.40 -5.26
CA GLY A 198 -15.54 5.33 -6.26
C GLY A 198 -14.14 4.98 -6.77
N PHE A 199 -13.52 3.88 -6.29
CA PHE A 199 -12.22 3.42 -6.77
C PHE A 199 -12.38 2.21 -7.71
N LYS A 200 -11.93 2.37 -8.96
CA LYS A 200 -11.86 1.28 -9.93
C LYS A 200 -10.79 0.28 -9.48
N LEU A 201 -11.18 -0.97 -9.25
CA LEU A 201 -10.26 -1.97 -8.67
C LEU A 201 -9.11 -2.31 -9.62
N SER A 202 -9.37 -2.32 -10.93
CA SER A 202 -8.36 -2.55 -11.98
C SER A 202 -7.22 -1.53 -11.93
N ASP A 203 -7.53 -0.26 -11.65
CA ASP A 203 -6.54 0.82 -11.59
C ASP A 203 -5.69 0.68 -10.33
N SER A 204 -6.31 0.20 -9.24
CA SER A 204 -5.65 -0.05 -7.97
C SER A 204 -4.62 -1.19 -8.07
N VAL A 205 -4.93 -2.26 -8.82
CA VAL A 205 -3.99 -3.38 -9.01
C VAL A 205 -2.95 -3.14 -10.09
N ALA A 206 -3.17 -2.19 -11.01
CA ALA A 206 -2.26 -1.91 -12.12
C ALA A 206 -0.82 -1.68 -11.67
N LYS A 207 -0.64 -0.92 -10.59
CA LYS A 207 0.69 -0.66 -10.03
C LYS A 207 1.35 -1.91 -9.47
N MET A 208 0.61 -2.73 -8.72
CA MET A 208 1.11 -3.99 -8.17
C MET A 208 1.44 -4.99 -9.28
N PHE A 209 0.58 -5.08 -10.30
CA PHE A 209 0.80 -5.91 -11.47
C PHE A 209 2.05 -5.47 -12.25
N PHE A 210 2.17 -4.17 -12.53
CA PHE A 210 3.33 -3.60 -13.20
C PHE A 210 4.61 -3.89 -12.44
N GLU A 211 4.61 -3.69 -11.12
CA GLU A 211 5.78 -3.97 -10.29
C GLU A 211 6.19 -5.44 -10.36
N MET A 212 5.26 -6.38 -10.25
CA MET A 212 5.55 -7.80 -10.35
C MET A 212 6.06 -8.22 -11.73
N THR A 213 5.65 -7.55 -12.80
CA THR A 213 5.96 -7.97 -14.18
C THR A 213 7.15 -7.25 -14.80
N ASN A 214 7.43 -6.01 -14.36
CA ASN A 214 8.44 -5.14 -14.99
C ASN A 214 9.55 -4.67 -14.03
N LEU A 215 9.31 -4.66 -12.72
CA LEU A 215 10.26 -4.13 -11.73
C LEU A 215 10.87 -5.24 -10.88
N GLN A 216 11.31 -6.33 -11.51
CA GLN A 216 11.88 -7.49 -10.83
C GLN A 216 13.28 -7.81 -11.33
N VAL A 217 14.05 -8.53 -10.51
CA VAL A 217 15.34 -9.07 -10.95
C VAL A 217 15.15 -9.90 -12.22
N GLY A 218 15.92 -9.60 -13.26
CA GLY A 218 15.81 -10.19 -14.59
C GLY A 218 14.94 -9.41 -15.59
N CYS A 219 14.19 -8.39 -15.16
CA CYS A 219 13.47 -7.48 -16.05
C CYS A 219 14.39 -6.38 -16.57
N GLU A 220 14.13 -5.88 -17.78
CA GLU A 220 14.74 -4.63 -18.26
C GLU A 220 14.31 -3.48 -17.35
N ALA A 221 15.28 -2.69 -16.89
CA ALA A 221 15.02 -1.53 -16.06
C ALA A 221 14.30 -0.45 -16.90
N PRO A 222 13.17 0.10 -16.43
CA PRO A 222 12.51 1.19 -17.14
C PRO A 222 13.45 2.38 -17.35
N GLU A 223 13.29 3.09 -18.47
CA GLU A 223 14.10 4.26 -18.78
C GLU A 223 13.98 5.32 -17.67
N ILE A 224 15.11 5.78 -17.14
CA ILE A 224 15.15 6.96 -16.28
C ILE A 224 15.64 8.09 -17.18
N GLU A 225 14.82 9.12 -17.30
CA GLU A 225 15.14 10.28 -18.11
C GLU A 225 14.73 11.59 -17.43
N GLY A 226 15.31 12.68 -17.91
CA GLY A 226 15.05 14.03 -17.40
C GLY A 226 16.32 14.86 -17.39
N LYS A 227 16.25 15.99 -16.67
CA LYS A 227 17.42 16.84 -16.45
C LYS A 227 18.09 16.48 -15.13
N ASP A 228 19.41 16.45 -15.14
CA ASP A 228 20.19 16.37 -13.91
C ASP A 228 20.27 17.72 -13.18
N ALA A 229 20.91 17.71 -12.01
CA ALA A 229 21.08 18.88 -11.16
C ALA A 229 21.86 20.04 -11.82
N ASP A 230 22.64 19.75 -12.88
CA ASP A 230 23.37 20.74 -13.68
C ASP A 230 22.58 21.19 -14.92
N GLY A 231 21.37 20.67 -15.11
CA GLY A 231 20.48 20.98 -16.23
C GLY A 231 20.79 20.21 -17.51
N VAL A 232 21.65 19.19 -17.46
CA VAL A 232 22.02 18.36 -18.60
C VAL A 232 21.02 17.21 -18.76
N GLU A 233 20.62 16.94 -20.00
CA GLU A 233 19.76 15.81 -20.33
C GLU A 233 20.40 14.48 -19.89
N PHE A 234 19.58 13.61 -19.31
CA PHE A 234 19.97 12.32 -18.80
C PHE A 234 19.09 11.23 -19.42
N LYS A 235 19.73 10.12 -19.79
CA LYS A 235 19.06 8.84 -20.07
C LYS A 235 19.85 7.70 -19.43
N LEU A 236 19.16 6.77 -18.80
CA LEU A 236 19.75 5.56 -18.24
C LEU A 236 20.31 4.65 -19.34
N SER A 237 19.68 4.64 -20.52
CA SER A 237 20.18 3.92 -21.69
C SER A 237 21.60 4.31 -22.10
N ASP A 238 22.04 5.54 -21.79
CA ASP A 238 23.39 6.01 -22.14
C ASP A 238 24.49 5.28 -21.35
N TYR A 239 24.10 4.56 -20.29
CA TYR A 239 24.99 3.78 -19.43
C TYR A 239 24.99 2.28 -19.76
N ARG A 240 24.34 1.86 -20.85
CA ARG A 240 24.46 0.47 -21.35
C ARG A 240 25.94 0.10 -21.52
N GLY A 241 26.25 -1.14 -21.22
CA GLY A 241 27.62 -1.63 -21.12
C GLY A 241 28.25 -1.44 -19.74
N LYS A 242 27.65 -0.69 -18.81
CA LYS A 242 28.12 -0.53 -17.42
C LYS A 242 27.15 -1.13 -16.40
N TYR A 243 27.65 -1.52 -15.25
CA TYR A 243 26.78 -1.66 -14.08
C TYR A 243 26.33 -0.27 -13.59
N VAL A 244 25.06 -0.12 -13.22
CA VAL A 244 24.52 1.14 -12.70
C VAL A 244 23.86 0.89 -11.35
N ILE A 245 24.41 1.48 -10.29
CA ILE A 245 23.70 1.56 -9.01
C ILE A 245 22.82 2.81 -9.06
N VAL A 246 21.51 2.63 -9.02
CA VAL A 246 20.54 3.72 -8.93
C VAL A 246 20.07 3.85 -7.49
N ILE A 247 20.13 5.06 -6.93
CA ILE A 247 19.51 5.40 -5.64
C ILE A 247 18.41 6.44 -5.85
N PHE A 248 17.20 6.11 -5.44
CA PHE A 248 16.11 7.08 -5.31
C PHE A 248 16.12 7.68 -3.90
N TRP A 249 16.15 9.01 -3.79
CA TRP A 249 16.33 9.70 -2.51
C TRP A 249 15.76 11.12 -2.49
N GLY A 250 15.85 11.79 -1.33
CA GLY A 250 15.54 13.20 -1.16
C GLY A 250 16.18 13.76 0.11
N GLY A 251 16.40 15.07 0.18
CA GLY A 251 16.96 15.78 1.33
C GLY A 251 16.04 15.71 2.55
N TRP A 252 14.73 15.59 2.33
CA TRP A 252 13.72 15.37 3.38
C TRP A 252 13.77 13.96 4.00
N CYS A 253 14.45 13.00 3.37
CA CYS A 253 14.47 11.60 3.79
C CYS A 253 15.59 11.34 4.81
N HIS A 254 15.23 11.24 6.10
CA HIS A 254 16.20 11.00 7.18
C HIS A 254 17.03 9.71 6.99
N ALA A 255 16.40 8.61 6.56
CA ALA A 255 17.11 7.35 6.30
C ALA A 255 18.13 7.47 5.15
N CYS A 256 17.90 8.37 4.20
CA CYS A 256 18.79 8.62 3.07
C CYS A 256 20.10 9.26 3.55
N HIS A 257 20.08 10.08 4.61
CA HIS A 257 21.26 10.79 5.13
C HIS A 257 22.39 9.84 5.55
N GLY A 258 22.05 8.68 6.12
CA GLY A 258 23.04 7.64 6.44
C GLY A 258 23.54 6.85 5.22
N THR A 259 22.76 6.83 4.13
CA THR A 259 23.08 6.07 2.92
C THR A 259 23.96 6.88 1.96
N LEU A 260 23.75 8.19 1.83
CA LEU A 260 24.49 9.05 0.89
C LEU A 260 26.02 9.01 1.07
N PRO A 261 26.59 9.07 2.30
CA PRO A 261 28.03 8.93 2.49
C PRO A 261 28.57 7.59 1.97
N LEU A 262 27.82 6.50 2.14
CA LEU A 262 28.20 5.17 1.64
C LEU A 262 28.14 5.13 0.11
N MET A 263 27.14 5.78 -0.49
CA MET A 263 27.05 5.92 -1.95
C MET A 263 28.21 6.74 -2.53
N ASN A 264 28.64 7.79 -1.85
CA ASN A 264 29.83 8.57 -2.24
C ASN A 264 31.10 7.71 -2.19
N GLN A 265 31.25 6.87 -1.16
CA GLN A 265 32.37 5.92 -1.06
C GLN A 265 32.31 4.88 -2.19
N ALA A 266 31.14 4.33 -2.49
CA ALA A 266 30.97 3.39 -3.60
C ALA A 266 31.29 4.06 -4.95
N ALA A 267 30.84 5.29 -5.17
CA ALA A 267 31.15 6.04 -6.38
C ALA A 267 32.67 6.22 -6.57
N GLU A 268 33.40 6.50 -5.48
CA GLU A 268 34.88 6.56 -5.50
C GLU A 268 35.51 5.21 -5.83
N GLN A 269 35.10 4.15 -5.14
CA GLN A 269 35.64 2.79 -5.31
C GLN A 269 35.38 2.22 -6.72
N LEU A 270 34.32 2.68 -7.38
CA LEU A 270 33.88 2.22 -8.68
C LEU A 270 34.44 3.04 -9.86
N LYS A 271 35.19 4.12 -9.64
CA LYS A 271 35.73 4.99 -10.71
C LYS A 271 36.51 4.23 -11.79
N ASP A 272 37.34 3.27 -11.38
CA ASP A 272 38.17 2.46 -12.29
C ASP A 272 37.49 1.13 -12.67
N LYS A 273 36.18 1.03 -12.46
CA LYS A 273 35.37 -0.14 -12.79
C LYS A 273 34.41 0.23 -13.92
N ASN A 274 33.89 -0.81 -14.56
CA ASN A 274 32.85 -0.64 -15.56
C ASN A 274 31.47 -0.47 -14.88
N ALA A 275 31.39 0.50 -13.98
CA ALA A 275 30.25 0.74 -13.11
C ALA A 275 30.10 2.23 -12.78
N VAL A 276 28.88 2.68 -12.49
CA VAL A 276 28.58 4.05 -12.04
C VAL A 276 27.52 4.05 -10.94
N VAL A 277 27.51 5.12 -10.15
CA VAL A 277 26.39 5.43 -9.24
C VAL A 277 25.59 6.59 -9.85
N ILE A 278 24.26 6.48 -9.86
CA ILE A 278 23.32 7.53 -10.28
C ILE A 278 22.28 7.72 -9.20
N GLY A 279 21.97 8.98 -8.89
CA GLY A 279 20.84 9.31 -8.03
C GLY A 279 19.63 9.79 -8.84
N VAL A 280 18.44 9.51 -8.31
CA VAL A 280 17.19 10.16 -8.69
C VAL A 280 16.70 10.89 -7.45
N ASN A 281 16.82 12.21 -7.48
CA ASN A 281 16.45 13.07 -6.36
C ASN A 281 15.01 13.57 -6.53
N THR A 282 14.22 13.49 -5.45
CA THR A 282 12.78 13.80 -5.44
C THR A 282 12.46 15.19 -4.86
N ASP A 283 13.47 15.96 -4.49
CA ASP A 283 13.29 17.34 -4.05
C ASP A 283 13.01 18.25 -5.25
N ILE A 284 12.39 19.41 -4.98
CA ILE A 284 12.42 20.52 -5.93
C ILE A 284 13.86 20.99 -6.12
N GLU A 285 14.19 21.51 -7.30
CA GLU A 285 15.56 21.84 -7.71
C GLU A 285 16.39 22.62 -6.67
N THR A 286 15.80 23.63 -6.01
CA THR A 286 16.51 24.44 -5.01
C THR A 286 16.93 23.64 -3.79
N GLU A 287 16.05 22.76 -3.30
CA GLU A 287 16.32 21.90 -2.16
C GLU A 287 17.23 20.73 -2.55
N ALA A 288 17.09 20.21 -3.77
CA ALA A 288 18.00 19.21 -4.33
C ALA A 288 19.44 19.73 -4.34
N LYS A 289 19.67 20.93 -4.90
CA LYS A 289 20.99 21.57 -4.96
C LYS A 289 21.61 21.78 -3.57
N LYS A 290 20.78 22.19 -2.61
CA LYS A 290 21.20 22.31 -1.21
C LYS A 290 21.60 20.94 -0.63
N ALA A 291 20.76 19.92 -0.78
CA ALA A 291 21.06 18.59 -0.24
C ALA A 291 22.30 17.96 -0.89
N LEU A 292 22.49 18.15 -2.21
CA LEU A 292 23.70 17.70 -2.91
C LEU A 292 24.97 18.32 -2.31
N ALA A 293 24.94 19.61 -1.97
CA ALA A 293 26.04 20.29 -1.31
C ALA A 293 26.24 19.82 0.13
N ASP A 294 25.17 19.76 0.94
CA ASP A 294 25.22 19.39 2.36
C ASP A 294 25.80 17.97 2.56
N TYR A 295 25.49 17.04 1.67
CA TYR A 295 25.97 15.65 1.72
C TYR A 295 27.19 15.36 0.84
N ASN A 296 27.78 16.39 0.22
CA ASN A 296 28.91 16.26 -0.72
C ASN A 296 28.68 15.15 -1.75
N VAL A 297 27.50 15.12 -2.37
CA VAL A 297 27.12 14.06 -3.29
C VAL A 297 28.01 14.10 -4.53
N SER A 298 28.79 13.05 -4.75
CA SER A 298 29.87 13.01 -5.76
C SER A 298 29.45 12.37 -7.10
N PHE A 299 28.20 11.95 -7.21
CA PHE A 299 27.66 11.26 -8.38
C PHE A 299 26.52 12.04 -9.03
N ARG A 300 26.22 11.71 -10.29
CA ARG A 300 25.21 12.41 -11.10
C ARG A 300 23.81 12.15 -10.55
N ASN A 301 22.97 13.19 -10.50
CA ASN A 301 21.62 13.12 -9.94
C ASN A 301 20.58 13.69 -10.90
N VAL A 302 19.63 12.86 -11.33
CA VAL A 302 18.43 13.26 -12.09
C VAL A 302 17.43 13.89 -11.13
N LEU A 303 16.81 15.01 -11.53
CA LEU A 303 15.80 15.69 -10.71
C LEU A 303 14.39 15.25 -11.12
N ASP A 304 13.71 14.55 -10.21
CA ASP A 304 12.32 14.13 -10.37
C ASP A 304 11.32 15.18 -9.84
N ASN A 305 11.83 16.22 -9.17
CA ASN A 305 11.14 17.41 -8.64
C ASN A 305 10.05 17.17 -7.58
N THR A 306 9.64 15.92 -7.37
CA THR A 306 8.64 15.53 -6.36
C THR A 306 8.74 14.03 -6.07
N SER A 307 8.25 13.60 -4.91
CA SER A 307 8.10 12.18 -4.55
C SER A 307 7.02 11.44 -5.34
N SER A 308 6.39 12.12 -6.31
CA SER A 308 5.51 11.53 -7.32
C SER A 308 5.92 11.97 -8.73
N GLY A 309 7.21 12.23 -8.94
CA GLY A 309 7.75 12.59 -10.25
C GLY A 309 7.68 11.43 -11.25
N PRO A 310 8.00 11.67 -12.53
CA PRO A 310 7.88 10.68 -13.59
C PRO A 310 8.67 9.41 -13.30
N ASN A 311 9.92 9.51 -12.86
CA ASN A 311 10.78 8.35 -12.62
C ASN A 311 10.35 7.59 -11.36
N THR A 312 10.01 8.31 -10.29
CA THR A 312 9.51 7.74 -9.03
C THR A 312 8.19 6.99 -9.24
N THR A 313 7.30 7.55 -10.08
CA THR A 313 6.02 6.93 -10.45
C THR A 313 6.23 5.69 -11.30
N LEU A 314 7.12 5.78 -12.30
CA LEU A 314 7.45 4.66 -13.19
C LEU A 314 8.02 3.47 -12.42
N TYR A 315 8.85 3.72 -11.41
CA TYR A 315 9.43 2.69 -10.54
C TYR A 315 8.52 2.31 -9.35
N ASN A 316 7.28 2.81 -9.31
CA ASN A 316 6.28 2.55 -8.27
C ASN A 316 6.83 2.66 -6.83
N LEU A 317 7.63 3.68 -6.56
CA LEU A 317 8.34 3.79 -5.29
C LEU A 317 7.41 4.21 -4.15
N ARG A 318 7.49 3.45 -3.05
CA ARG A 318 6.70 3.69 -1.83
C ARG A 318 7.56 4.11 -0.64
N ASN A 319 8.87 3.85 -0.69
CA ASN A 319 9.80 4.07 0.40
C ASN A 319 11.13 4.64 -0.14
N PHE A 320 11.82 5.39 0.71
CA PHE A 320 13.12 5.97 0.40
C PHE A 320 14.10 5.73 1.56
N PRO A 321 15.40 5.50 1.28
CA PRO A 321 15.95 5.31 -0.06
C PRO A 321 15.51 3.96 -0.67
N THR A 322 15.45 3.89 -2.00
CA THR A 322 15.33 2.61 -2.72
C THR A 322 16.50 2.47 -3.67
N LEU A 323 17.17 1.33 -3.64
CA LEU A 323 18.34 1.05 -4.47
C LEU A 323 18.03 -0.02 -5.53
N TYR A 324 18.59 0.17 -6.72
CA TYR A 324 18.63 -0.83 -7.78
C TYR A 324 20.07 -1.01 -8.26
N LEU A 325 20.48 -2.25 -8.52
CA LEU A 325 21.63 -2.53 -9.38
C LEU A 325 21.11 -2.97 -10.74
N ILE A 326 21.58 -2.31 -11.78
CA ILE A 326 21.29 -2.61 -13.17
C ILE A 326 22.57 -3.13 -13.82
N ASP A 327 22.47 -4.23 -14.54
CA ASP A 327 23.60 -4.86 -15.22
C ASP A 327 23.95 -4.15 -16.54
N PRO A 328 25.10 -4.50 -17.17
CA PRO A 328 25.52 -3.92 -18.45
C PRO A 328 24.52 -4.06 -19.60
N LYS A 329 23.56 -5.00 -19.53
CA LYS A 329 22.52 -5.17 -20.55
C LYS A 329 21.29 -4.28 -20.29
N GLY A 330 21.25 -3.56 -19.17
CA GLY A 330 20.10 -2.78 -18.75
C GLY A 330 19.08 -3.60 -17.95
N VAL A 331 19.47 -4.76 -17.44
CA VAL A 331 18.58 -5.66 -16.69
C VAL A 331 18.76 -5.44 -15.19
N ILE A 332 17.67 -5.41 -14.43
CA ILE A 332 17.71 -5.33 -12.97
C ILE A 332 18.41 -6.57 -12.43
N ALA A 333 19.58 -6.39 -11.83
CA ALA A 333 20.36 -7.43 -11.18
C ALA A 333 20.02 -7.57 -9.69
N ILE A 334 19.80 -6.45 -9.01
CA ILE A 334 19.36 -6.40 -7.60
C ILE A 334 18.29 -5.32 -7.47
N LYS A 335 17.20 -5.65 -6.78
CA LYS A 335 16.18 -4.71 -6.34
C LYS A 335 16.20 -4.63 -4.82
N ASN A 336 16.26 -3.41 -4.29
CA ASN A 336 16.16 -3.11 -2.86
C ASN A 336 17.10 -3.95 -1.95
N GLY A 337 18.30 -4.26 -2.47
CA GLY A 337 19.35 -4.97 -1.72
C GLY A 337 20.30 -4.01 -1.02
N SER A 338 21.20 -4.56 -0.19
CA SER A 338 22.25 -3.75 0.45
C SER A 338 23.27 -3.25 -0.59
N LEU A 339 23.84 -2.07 -0.33
CA LEU A 339 24.93 -1.54 -1.15
C LEU A 339 26.11 -2.51 -1.24
N ASP A 340 26.46 -3.18 -0.13
CA ASP A 340 27.53 -4.18 -0.10
C ASP A 340 27.28 -5.34 -1.06
N ALA A 341 26.04 -5.85 -1.14
CA ALA A 341 25.69 -6.91 -2.08
C ALA A 341 25.82 -6.43 -3.53
N MET A 342 25.42 -5.19 -3.82
CA MET A 342 25.57 -4.58 -5.15
C MET A 342 27.03 -4.42 -5.55
N VAL A 343 27.85 -3.87 -4.66
CA VAL A 343 29.29 -3.70 -4.89
C VAL A 343 29.95 -5.07 -5.07
N ALA A 344 29.67 -6.05 -4.20
CA ALA A 344 30.22 -7.40 -4.31
C ALA A 344 29.89 -8.05 -5.65
N GLN A 345 28.65 -7.91 -6.14
CA GLN A 345 28.26 -8.44 -7.45
C GLN A 345 29.01 -7.76 -8.61
N ILE A 346 29.23 -6.45 -8.55
CA ILE A 346 30.03 -5.72 -9.56
C ILE A 346 31.47 -6.25 -9.59
N PHE A 347 32.06 -6.55 -8.43
CA PHE A 347 33.42 -7.10 -8.35
C PHE A 347 33.50 -8.56 -8.80
N ALA A 348 32.47 -9.36 -8.56
CA ALA A 348 32.40 -10.77 -8.97
C ALA A 348 32.13 -10.94 -10.48
N GLY A 349 31.44 -9.99 -11.13
CA GLY A 349 31.16 -10.00 -12.56
C GLY A 349 32.33 -9.58 -13.45
N LYS A 350 33.56 -9.69 -12.96
CA LYS A 350 34.82 -9.43 -13.69
C LYS A 350 35.46 -10.70 -14.23
#